data_AF-A0A5K1HBG6-F1
#
_entry.id   AF-A0A5K1HBG6-F1
#
_cell.length_a   1.000
_cell.length_b   1.000
_cell.length_c   1.000
_cell.angle_alpha   90.00
_cell.angle_beta   90.00
_cell.angle_gamma   90.00
#
_symmetry.space_group_name_H-M   'P 1'
#
loop_
_entity.id
_entity.type
_entity.pdbx_description
1 polymer ?
#
loop_
_entity_poly.entity_id
_entity_poly.type
_entity_poly.pdbx_seq_one_letter_code
_entity_poly.pdbx_strand_id
1 'polypeptide(L)'
;VDFIIKVMTKHVHRYINRGLFEKDKITFMLMICFKILITAKKLTGTDVGAFLKAGAGEDIKTARQKPQGNQFNFIDEKPWLNIIAFSKHTFGESSVPNFKELPDLIQKNQPGWLQYFEKNDPENYPIPDLAERMSQEKEEMRAFMEMTLVRCVREDRTLVAGSKFIASILGQEYIEPISYPMQDIWAESKYNVPILFLLSPGADPTSAIDDFARKKKKVTEKVSMGEGQEEPARKAIKACMETGGWVILQNCQLGLKFMEETEQLIISLSNPDTQKPHEDFRLWITCEPHNRFPLGLLQKVIK
;
A
#
# COMPACT_ATOMS: atom_id res chain seq x y z
N VAL A 1 24.78 8.47 9.40
CA VAL A 1 24.08 8.24 8.10
C VAL A 1 22.88 7.31 8.30
N ASP A 2 23.06 6.16 8.96
CA ASP A 2 21.99 5.17 9.16
C ASP A 2 20.75 5.69 9.90
N PHE A 3 20.94 6.56 10.91
CA PHE A 3 19.84 7.22 11.60
C PHE A 3 18.97 8.06 10.65
N ILE A 4 19.60 8.82 9.74
CA ILE A 4 18.89 9.65 8.76
C ILE A 4 18.08 8.76 7.81
N ILE A 5 18.69 7.68 7.32
CA ILE A 5 18.00 6.72 6.43
C ILE A 5 16.77 6.15 7.13
N LYS A 6 16.92 5.66 8.37
CA LYS A 6 15.81 5.08 9.13
C LYS A 6 14.68 6.08 9.36
N VAL A 7 15.01 7.29 9.81
CA VAL A 7 14.02 8.34 10.12
C VAL A 7 13.31 8.81 8.85
N MET A 8 14.04 9.05 7.76
CA MET A 8 13.46 9.51 6.50
C MET A 8 12.56 8.43 5.87
N THR A 9 12.98 7.16 5.86
CA THR A 9 12.15 6.04 5.37
C THR A 9 10.86 5.95 6.18
N LYS A 10 10.92 6.08 7.51
CA LYS A 10 9.73 6.05 8.37
C LYS A 10 8.79 7.23 8.12
N HIS A 11 9.33 8.44 7.95
CA HIS A 11 8.51 9.62 7.64
C HIS A 11 7.84 9.52 6.28
N VAL A 12 8.58 9.12 5.24
CA VAL A 12 8.04 8.94 3.88
C VAL A 12 6.99 7.83 3.87
N HIS A 13 7.25 6.71 4.54
CA HIS A 13 6.28 5.62 4.69
C HIS A 13 4.98 6.13 5.32
N ARG A 14 5.04 6.80 6.49
CA ARG A 14 3.85 7.33 7.17
C ARG A 14 3.09 8.32 6.30
N TYR A 15 3.80 9.25 5.68
CA TYR A 15 3.19 10.27 4.83
C TYR A 15 2.43 9.66 3.64
N ILE A 16 3.02 8.65 2.98
CA ILE A 16 2.37 8.01 1.83
C ILE A 16 1.26 7.05 2.27
N ASN A 17 1.49 6.24 3.30
CA ASN A 17 0.52 5.26 3.82
C ASN A 17 -0.81 5.94 4.22
N ARG A 18 -0.75 7.18 4.72
CA ARG A 18 -1.91 7.98 5.06
C ARG A 18 -2.85 8.24 3.86
N GLY A 19 -2.31 8.39 2.65
CA GLY A 19 -3.10 8.63 1.44
C GLY A 19 -3.41 7.39 0.60
N LEU A 20 -3.03 6.19 1.05
CA LEU A 20 -3.26 4.93 0.33
C LEU A 20 -4.48 4.19 0.89
N PHE A 21 -5.22 3.51 0.02
CA PHE A 21 -6.21 2.52 0.47
C PHE A 21 -5.54 1.33 1.13
N GLU A 22 -6.24 0.69 2.06
CA GLU A 22 -5.72 -0.47 2.78
C GLU A 22 -5.20 -1.58 1.85
N LYS A 23 -5.93 -1.84 0.75
CA LYS A 23 -5.56 -2.83 -0.27
C LYS A 23 -4.24 -2.53 -0.99
N ASP A 24 -3.81 -1.27 -1.04
CA ASP A 24 -2.64 -0.83 -1.81
C ASP A 24 -1.37 -0.72 -0.96
N LYS A 25 -1.51 -0.71 0.38
CA LYS A 25 -0.40 -0.49 1.32
C LYS A 25 0.69 -1.55 1.24
N ILE A 26 0.31 -2.83 1.23
CA ILE A 26 1.28 -3.94 1.14
C ILE A 26 2.03 -3.92 -0.19
N THR A 27 1.32 -3.67 -1.30
CA THR A 27 1.93 -3.56 -2.62
C THR A 27 2.94 -2.43 -2.67
N PHE A 28 2.58 -1.25 -2.16
CA PHE A 28 3.49 -0.11 -2.07
C PHE A 28 4.74 -0.43 -1.22
N MET A 29 4.55 -1.09 -0.08
CA MET A 29 5.67 -1.48 0.79
C MET A 29 6.59 -2.53 0.15
N LEU A 30 6.03 -3.49 -0.61
CA LEU A 30 6.83 -4.42 -1.40
C LEU A 30 7.68 -3.68 -2.45
N MET A 31 7.12 -2.70 -3.15
CA MET A 31 7.87 -1.89 -4.12
C MET A 31 9.05 -1.15 -3.47
N ILE A 32 8.83 -0.55 -2.30
CA ILE A 32 9.92 0.08 -1.52
C ILE A 32 10.98 -0.95 -1.14
N CYS A 33 10.55 -2.08 -0.55
CA CYS A 33 11.45 -3.12 -0.08
C CYS A 33 12.33 -3.67 -1.22
N PHE A 34 11.72 -3.97 -2.38
CA PHE A 34 12.46 -4.38 -3.56
C PHE A 34 13.45 -3.33 -4.05
N LYS A 35 13.05 -2.05 -4.06
CA LYS A 35 13.95 -0.97 -4.50
C LYS A 35 15.15 -0.82 -3.57
N ILE A 36 14.95 -0.90 -2.26
CA ILE A 36 16.02 -0.88 -1.26
C ILE A 36 17.00 -2.03 -1.49
N LEU A 37 16.48 -3.26 -1.63
CA LEU A 37 17.31 -4.44 -1.81
C LEU A 37 18.06 -4.46 -3.15
N ILE A 38 17.46 -3.95 -4.23
CA ILE A 38 18.14 -3.79 -5.52
C ILE A 38 19.27 -2.77 -5.41
N THR A 39 19.02 -1.62 -4.78
CA THR A 39 20.06 -0.59 -4.58
C THR A 39 21.19 -1.11 -3.69
N ALA A 40 20.89 -1.94 -2.70
CA ALA A 40 21.86 -2.62 -1.85
C ALA A 40 22.56 -3.82 -2.52
N LYS A 41 22.26 -4.13 -3.79
CA LYS A 41 22.74 -5.30 -4.54
C LYS A 41 22.47 -6.65 -3.83
N LYS A 42 21.40 -6.72 -3.06
CA LYS A 42 20.91 -7.95 -2.41
C LYS A 42 19.94 -8.71 -3.30
N LEU A 43 19.22 -7.99 -4.17
CA LEU A 43 18.37 -8.55 -5.22
C LEU A 43 18.73 -7.93 -6.57
N THR A 44 18.41 -8.64 -7.64
CA THR A 44 18.55 -8.17 -9.01
C THR A 44 17.18 -7.79 -9.59
N GLY A 45 17.18 -6.96 -10.65
CA GLY A 45 15.94 -6.68 -11.38
C GLY A 45 15.33 -7.93 -12.02
N THR A 46 16.15 -8.93 -12.34
CA THR A 46 15.71 -10.24 -12.84
C THR A 46 15.02 -11.07 -11.75
N ASP A 47 15.47 -11.00 -10.49
CA ASP A 47 14.80 -11.65 -9.35
C ASP A 47 13.37 -11.13 -9.18
N VAL A 48 13.23 -9.79 -9.14
CA VAL A 48 11.91 -9.16 -9.07
C VAL A 48 11.08 -9.47 -10.31
N GLY A 49 11.69 -9.50 -11.49
CA GLY A 49 11.03 -9.92 -12.72
C GLY A 49 10.46 -11.34 -12.64
N ALA A 50 11.21 -12.29 -12.07
CA ALA A 50 10.75 -13.65 -11.84
C ALA A 50 9.57 -13.67 -10.85
N PHE A 51 9.68 -12.94 -9.74
CA PHE A 51 8.60 -12.76 -8.77
C PHE A 51 7.38 -12.03 -9.33
N LEU A 52 7.45 -11.24 -10.40
CA LEU A 52 6.27 -10.60 -10.99
C LEU A 52 5.66 -11.46 -12.10
N LYS A 53 6.49 -12.16 -12.88
CA LYS A 53 6.02 -12.99 -14.00
C LYS A 53 5.42 -14.32 -13.56
N ALA A 54 5.94 -14.97 -12.51
CA ALA A 54 5.59 -16.35 -12.09
C ALA A 54 5.15 -17.22 -13.27
N GLY A 55 6.07 -17.61 -14.14
CA GLY A 55 5.75 -18.56 -15.21
C GLY A 55 4.77 -18.09 -16.29
N ALA A 56 4.29 -16.84 -16.29
CA ALA A 56 3.45 -16.32 -17.39
C ALA A 56 4.13 -16.35 -18.78
N GLY A 57 5.46 -16.50 -18.83
CA GLY A 57 6.22 -16.69 -20.06
C GLY A 57 6.57 -18.16 -20.39
N GLU A 58 6.14 -19.13 -19.58
CA GLU A 58 6.34 -20.55 -19.85
C GLU A 58 5.22 -21.08 -20.74
N ASP A 59 5.59 -21.77 -21.82
CA ASP A 59 4.64 -22.45 -22.69
C ASP A 59 4.43 -23.89 -22.22
N ILE A 60 3.18 -24.26 -21.95
CA ILE A 60 2.73 -25.60 -21.55
C ILE A 60 3.29 -26.70 -22.47
N LYS A 61 3.46 -26.41 -23.77
CA LYS A 61 3.93 -27.39 -24.75
C LYS A 61 5.43 -27.64 -24.71
N THR A 62 6.21 -26.67 -24.22
CA THR A 62 7.68 -26.73 -24.20
C THR A 62 8.25 -26.91 -22.79
N ALA A 63 7.47 -26.58 -21.76
CA ALA A 63 7.83 -26.77 -20.38
C ALA A 63 7.89 -28.25 -19.99
N ARG A 64 8.67 -28.56 -18.95
CA ARG A 64 8.68 -29.89 -18.33
C ARG A 64 7.25 -30.25 -17.92
N GLN A 65 6.74 -31.38 -18.39
CA GLN A 65 5.39 -31.81 -18.06
C GLN A 65 5.25 -32.15 -16.58
N LYS A 66 4.07 -31.87 -16.04
CA LYS A 66 3.69 -32.27 -14.68
C LYS A 66 3.77 -33.80 -14.57
N PRO A 67 4.29 -34.36 -13.45
CA PRO A 67 4.25 -35.79 -13.21
C PRO A 67 2.84 -36.37 -13.32
N GLN A 68 2.71 -37.50 -14.02
CA GLN A 68 1.43 -38.18 -14.22
C GLN A 68 1.10 -39.05 -13.00
N GLY A 69 -0.19 -39.13 -12.65
CA GLY A 69 -0.71 -39.98 -11.56
C GLY A 69 -1.57 -39.21 -10.57
N ASN A 70 -2.58 -39.89 -10.01
CA ASN A 70 -3.55 -39.29 -9.09
C ASN A 70 -2.89 -38.65 -7.85
N GLN A 71 -1.72 -39.13 -7.44
CA GLN A 71 -0.98 -38.55 -6.32
C GLN A 71 -0.48 -37.10 -6.57
N PHE A 72 -0.45 -36.62 -7.81
CA PHE A 72 -0.03 -35.26 -8.15
C PHE A 72 -1.20 -34.32 -8.45
N ASN A 73 -2.44 -34.73 -8.23
CA ASN A 73 -3.64 -33.92 -8.53
C ASN A 73 -3.72 -32.62 -7.72
N PHE A 74 -2.97 -32.49 -6.63
CA PHE A 74 -2.90 -31.27 -5.82
C PHE A 74 -2.15 -30.10 -6.47
N ILE A 75 -1.38 -30.35 -7.56
CA ILE A 75 -0.66 -29.29 -8.29
C ILE A 75 -1.37 -29.01 -9.61
N ASP A 76 -2.06 -27.89 -9.72
CA ASP A 76 -2.66 -27.48 -11.01
C ASP A 76 -1.59 -27.07 -12.03
N GLU A 77 -1.99 -26.95 -13.31
CA GLU A 77 -1.08 -26.56 -14.40
C GLU A 77 -0.41 -25.21 -14.14
N LYS A 78 -1.16 -24.21 -13.66
CA LYS A 78 -0.62 -22.86 -13.39
C LYS A 78 0.48 -22.89 -12.31
N PRO A 79 0.25 -23.40 -11.07
CA PRO A 79 1.31 -23.58 -10.08
C PRO A 79 2.51 -24.38 -10.59
N TRP A 80 2.27 -25.41 -11.41
CA TRP A 80 3.36 -26.19 -12.00
C TRP A 80 4.23 -25.36 -12.95
N LEU A 81 3.65 -24.59 -13.87
CA LEU A 81 4.40 -23.68 -14.74
C LEU A 81 5.19 -22.64 -13.93
N ASN A 82 4.60 -22.12 -12.85
CA ASN A 82 5.28 -21.20 -11.94
C ASN A 82 6.52 -21.86 -11.31
N ILE A 83 6.39 -23.11 -10.85
CA ILE A 83 7.50 -23.90 -10.31
C ILE A 83 8.58 -24.12 -11.37
N ILE A 84 8.21 -24.46 -12.61
CA ILE A 84 9.17 -24.65 -13.70
C ILE A 84 9.94 -23.34 -13.98
N ALA A 85 9.25 -22.22 -14.12
CA ALA A 85 9.89 -20.91 -14.32
C ALA A 85 10.84 -20.56 -13.17
N PHE A 86 10.38 -20.79 -11.94
CA PHE A 86 11.16 -20.55 -10.73
C PHE A 86 12.40 -21.46 -10.66
N SER A 87 12.29 -22.71 -11.10
CA SER A 87 13.42 -23.66 -11.12
C SER A 87 14.52 -23.26 -12.12
N LYS A 88 14.15 -22.58 -13.21
CA LYS A 88 15.11 -22.09 -14.23
C LYS A 88 15.80 -20.80 -13.79
N HIS A 89 15.19 -20.03 -12.89
CA HIS A 89 15.72 -18.74 -12.43
C HIS A 89 16.92 -18.94 -11.50
N THR A 90 17.94 -18.09 -11.66
CA THR A 90 19.10 -18.05 -10.77
C THR A 90 19.00 -16.80 -9.91
N PHE A 91 18.93 -16.98 -8.59
CA PHE A 91 18.68 -15.91 -7.64
C PHE A 91 19.96 -15.18 -7.22
N GLY A 92 19.93 -13.85 -7.28
CA GLY A 92 21.08 -13.00 -6.92
C GLY A 92 22.27 -13.13 -7.88
N GLU A 93 23.44 -12.68 -7.42
CA GLU A 93 24.71 -12.82 -8.15
C GLU A 93 25.39 -14.18 -7.90
N SER A 94 24.84 -14.99 -6.98
CA SER A 94 25.42 -16.27 -6.61
C SER A 94 25.00 -17.34 -7.63
N SER A 95 25.96 -18.03 -8.22
CA SER A 95 25.75 -19.08 -9.23
C SER A 95 25.05 -20.35 -8.69
N VAL A 96 24.54 -20.35 -7.45
CA VAL A 96 23.95 -21.52 -6.80
C VAL A 96 22.49 -21.67 -7.27
N PRO A 97 22.16 -22.74 -8.00
CA PRO A 97 20.80 -22.93 -8.46
C PRO A 97 19.95 -23.57 -7.37
N ASN A 98 19.50 -22.76 -6.41
CA ASN A 98 18.77 -23.27 -5.23
C ASN A 98 17.52 -24.10 -5.58
N PHE A 99 16.85 -23.78 -6.70
CA PHE A 99 15.58 -24.41 -7.07
C PHE A 99 15.60 -25.18 -8.40
N LYS A 100 16.75 -25.39 -9.07
CA LYS A 100 16.79 -26.18 -10.33
C LYS A 100 16.23 -27.60 -10.16
N GLU A 101 16.48 -28.18 -8.99
CA GLU A 101 16.05 -29.54 -8.63
C GLU A 101 14.60 -29.60 -8.11
N LEU A 102 13.94 -28.45 -7.92
CA LEU A 102 12.62 -28.36 -7.31
C LEU A 102 11.57 -29.30 -7.95
N PRO A 103 11.47 -29.42 -9.29
CA PRO A 103 10.53 -30.35 -9.91
C PRO A 103 10.83 -31.82 -9.61
N ASP A 104 12.12 -32.18 -9.47
CA ASP A 104 12.55 -33.54 -9.12
C ASP A 104 12.29 -33.85 -7.64
N LEU A 105 12.51 -32.87 -6.75
CA LEU A 105 12.21 -32.98 -5.32
C LEU A 105 10.72 -33.20 -5.06
N ILE A 106 9.86 -32.43 -5.74
CA ILE A 106 8.40 -32.62 -5.68
C ILE A 106 8.00 -34.03 -6.10
N GLN A 107 8.62 -34.56 -7.16
CA GLN A 107 8.33 -35.90 -7.64
C GLN A 107 8.82 -36.99 -6.67
N LYS A 108 9.98 -36.79 -6.04
CA LYS A 108 10.60 -37.75 -5.11
C LYS A 108 9.91 -37.78 -3.75
N ASN A 109 9.57 -36.61 -3.20
CA ASN A 109 8.95 -36.45 -1.88
C ASN A 109 7.49 -35.95 -2.00
N GLN A 110 6.68 -36.66 -2.81
CA GLN A 110 5.30 -36.26 -3.03
C GLN A 110 4.50 -36.02 -1.72
N PRO A 111 4.59 -36.85 -0.66
CA PRO A 111 3.80 -36.65 0.55
C PRO A 111 4.14 -35.35 1.29
N GLY A 112 5.42 -34.97 1.36
CA GLY A 112 5.84 -33.73 2.01
C GLY A 112 5.38 -32.48 1.25
N TRP A 113 5.44 -32.52 -0.08
CA TRP A 113 4.97 -31.43 -0.93
C TRP A 113 3.45 -31.31 -0.96
N LEU A 114 2.71 -32.43 -0.97
CA LEU A 114 1.26 -32.43 -0.81
C LEU A 114 0.86 -31.71 0.50
N GLN A 115 1.50 -32.10 1.62
CA GLN A 115 1.22 -31.48 2.91
C GLN A 115 1.49 -29.97 2.87
N TYR A 116 2.58 -29.54 2.23
CA TYR A 116 2.92 -28.11 2.11
C TYR A 116 1.88 -27.34 1.28
N PHE A 117 1.42 -27.89 0.15
CA PHE A 117 0.37 -27.27 -0.69
C PHE A 117 -0.97 -27.14 0.05
N GLU A 118 -1.32 -28.14 0.86
CA GLU A 118 -2.57 -28.19 1.63
C GLU A 118 -2.54 -27.38 2.94
N LYS A 119 -1.38 -26.83 3.36
CA LYS A 119 -1.32 -25.95 4.54
C LYS A 119 -2.14 -24.69 4.32
N ASN A 120 -2.81 -24.20 5.36
CA ASN A 120 -3.52 -22.93 5.31
C ASN A 120 -2.58 -21.72 5.31
N ASP A 121 -1.40 -21.87 5.91
CA ASP A 121 -0.38 -20.85 6.12
C ASP A 121 1.02 -21.35 5.72
N PRO A 122 1.22 -21.79 4.45
CA PRO A 122 2.46 -22.38 3.97
C PRO A 122 3.68 -21.47 4.19
N GLU A 123 3.49 -20.15 4.20
CA GLU A 123 4.55 -19.17 4.44
C GLU A 123 5.21 -19.30 5.83
N ASN A 124 4.58 -20.01 6.78
CA ASN A 124 5.11 -20.25 8.13
C ASN A 124 5.81 -21.59 8.30
N TYR A 125 5.83 -22.44 7.28
CA TYR A 125 6.45 -23.75 7.36
C TYR A 125 7.77 -23.79 6.58
N PRO A 126 8.75 -24.58 7.06
CA PRO A 126 9.96 -24.84 6.29
C PRO A 126 9.63 -25.48 4.94
N ILE A 127 10.36 -25.07 3.90
CA ILE A 127 10.21 -25.64 2.55
C ILE A 127 10.69 -27.11 2.58
N PRO A 128 9.86 -28.08 2.15
CA PRO A 128 10.26 -29.49 2.10
C PRO A 128 11.57 -29.66 1.30
N ASP A 129 12.45 -30.54 1.79
CA ASP A 129 13.74 -30.90 1.17
C ASP A 129 14.77 -29.76 1.02
N LEU A 130 14.40 -28.50 1.26
CA LEU A 130 15.24 -27.33 1.02
C LEU A 130 15.51 -26.49 2.28
N ALA A 131 14.84 -26.77 3.40
CA ALA A 131 14.95 -25.99 4.64
C ALA A 131 16.40 -25.75 5.11
N GLU A 132 17.23 -26.80 5.12
CA GLU A 132 18.63 -26.70 5.55
C GLU A 132 19.46 -25.83 4.58
N ARG A 133 19.29 -26.04 3.26
CA ARG A 133 19.95 -25.24 2.21
C ARG A 133 19.58 -23.76 2.33
N MET A 134 18.29 -23.49 2.55
CA MET A 134 17.75 -22.14 2.73
C MET A 134 18.28 -21.47 3.99
N SER A 135 18.57 -22.22 5.06
CA SER A 135 19.12 -21.65 6.30
C SER A 135 20.54 -21.11 6.16
N GLN A 136 21.29 -21.52 5.13
CA GLN A 136 22.64 -21.05 4.84
C GLN A 136 22.64 -19.75 4.01
N GLU A 137 21.50 -19.39 3.43
CA GLU A 137 21.36 -18.19 2.63
C GLU A 137 21.25 -16.94 3.51
N LYS A 138 21.65 -15.79 2.94
CA LYS A 138 21.44 -14.50 3.61
C LYS A 138 19.94 -14.27 3.78
N GLU A 139 19.57 -13.67 4.92
CA GLU A 139 18.18 -13.45 5.30
C GLU A 139 17.35 -12.78 4.19
N GLU A 140 17.92 -11.78 3.51
CA GLU A 140 17.20 -11.04 2.47
C GLU A 140 16.86 -11.91 1.26
N MET A 141 17.79 -12.77 0.86
CA MET A 141 17.61 -13.68 -0.26
C MET A 141 16.69 -14.84 0.14
N ARG A 142 16.90 -15.42 1.33
CA ARG A 142 16.09 -16.49 1.90
C ARG A 142 14.61 -16.09 1.95
N ALA A 143 14.31 -14.96 2.58
CA ALA A 143 12.94 -14.48 2.74
C ALA A 143 12.28 -14.14 1.38
N PHE A 144 13.04 -13.61 0.42
CA PHE A 144 12.53 -13.35 -0.94
C PHE A 144 12.20 -14.65 -1.70
N MET A 145 13.08 -15.64 -1.61
CA MET A 145 12.88 -16.96 -2.22
C MET A 145 11.69 -17.71 -1.61
N GLU A 146 11.54 -17.67 -0.27
CA GLU A 146 10.38 -18.23 0.43
C GLU A 146 9.07 -17.57 -0.04
N MET A 147 9.02 -16.24 -0.08
CA MET A 147 7.86 -15.49 -0.57
C MET A 147 7.54 -15.84 -2.03
N THR A 148 8.56 -15.93 -2.88
CA THR A 148 8.38 -16.25 -4.31
C THR A 148 7.88 -17.67 -4.50
N LEU A 149 8.38 -18.64 -3.72
CA LEU A 149 7.86 -20.01 -3.77
C LEU A 149 6.40 -20.07 -3.34
N VAL A 150 6.01 -19.37 -2.27
CA VAL A 150 4.59 -19.28 -1.86
C VAL A 150 3.75 -18.69 -2.99
N ARG A 151 4.20 -17.63 -3.67
CA ARG A 151 3.50 -17.10 -4.85
C ARG A 151 3.34 -18.15 -5.96
N CYS A 152 4.35 -18.99 -6.18
CA CYS A 152 4.29 -20.04 -7.20
C CYS A 152 3.24 -21.11 -6.88
N VAL A 153 3.14 -21.54 -5.61
CA VAL A 153 2.28 -22.68 -5.20
C VAL A 153 0.90 -22.28 -4.67
N ARG A 154 0.81 -21.11 -4.02
CA ARG A 154 -0.36 -20.59 -3.29
C ARG A 154 -0.48 -19.08 -3.48
N GLU A 155 -0.95 -18.70 -4.68
CA GLU A 155 -1.10 -17.30 -5.08
C GLU A 155 -1.97 -16.49 -4.11
N ASP A 156 -2.99 -17.12 -3.52
CA ASP A 156 -3.88 -16.54 -2.50
C ASP A 156 -3.16 -16.10 -1.22
N ARG A 157 -2.00 -16.72 -0.91
CA ARG A 157 -1.17 -16.40 0.26
C ARG A 157 -0.07 -15.39 -0.03
N THR A 158 0.07 -14.92 -1.27
CA THR A 158 1.16 -14.03 -1.70
C THR A 158 1.25 -12.75 -0.87
N LEU A 159 0.12 -12.11 -0.55
CA LEU A 159 0.13 -10.88 0.25
C LEU A 159 0.55 -11.12 1.70
N VAL A 160 0.22 -12.28 2.27
CA VAL A 160 0.63 -12.66 3.63
C VAL A 160 2.13 -12.96 3.67
N ALA A 161 2.62 -13.74 2.70
CA ALA A 161 4.04 -13.99 2.52
C ALA A 161 4.83 -12.68 2.26
N GLY A 162 4.26 -11.76 1.48
CA GLY A 162 4.82 -10.44 1.23
C GLY A 162 4.90 -9.58 2.50
N SER A 163 3.89 -9.64 3.36
CA SER A 163 3.90 -8.94 4.66
C SER A 163 4.99 -9.50 5.57
N LYS A 164 5.13 -10.84 5.63
CA LYS A 164 6.19 -11.51 6.38
C LYS A 164 7.59 -11.12 5.86
N PHE A 165 7.75 -11.07 4.55
CA PHE A 165 8.98 -10.60 3.91
C PHE A 165 9.29 -9.13 4.27
N ILE A 166 8.32 -8.22 4.18
CA ILE A 166 8.53 -6.82 4.59
C ILE A 166 8.94 -6.75 6.06
N ALA A 167 8.28 -7.52 6.93
CA ALA A 167 8.58 -7.53 8.36
C ALA A 167 9.99 -8.03 8.68
N SER A 168 10.51 -9.03 7.95
CA SER A 168 11.88 -9.52 8.17
C SER A 168 12.95 -8.56 7.67
N ILE A 169 12.67 -7.77 6.61
CA ILE A 169 13.65 -6.87 6.00
C ILE A 169 13.60 -5.45 6.57
N LEU A 170 12.41 -4.86 6.62
CA LEU A 170 12.22 -3.46 7.06
C LEU A 170 11.81 -3.37 8.53
N GLY A 171 11.18 -4.43 9.07
CA GLY A 171 10.70 -4.50 10.45
C GLY A 171 9.18 -4.54 10.54
N GLN A 172 8.68 -5.09 11.65
CA GLN A 172 7.24 -5.25 11.92
C GLN A 172 6.44 -3.94 11.84
N GLU A 173 7.05 -2.82 12.22
CA GLU A 173 6.43 -1.48 12.22
C GLU A 173 5.96 -1.00 10.83
N TYR A 174 6.40 -1.66 9.74
CA TYR A 174 6.03 -1.31 8.37
C TYR A 174 4.81 -2.08 7.84
N ILE A 175 4.33 -3.08 8.57
CA ILE A 175 3.10 -3.83 8.23
C ILE A 175 1.98 -3.64 9.26
N GLU A 176 2.28 -2.97 10.37
CA GLU A 176 1.29 -2.68 11.40
C GLU A 176 0.30 -1.59 10.94
N PRO A 177 -0.99 -1.72 11.28
CA PRO A 177 -1.98 -0.68 11.01
C PRO A 177 -1.57 0.63 11.69
N ILE A 178 -1.52 1.71 10.90
CA ILE A 178 -1.24 3.06 11.42
C ILE A 178 -2.56 3.76 11.68
N SER A 179 -2.81 4.10 12.95
CA SER A 179 -3.91 4.98 13.33
C SER A 179 -3.44 6.44 13.31
N TYR A 180 -4.25 7.31 12.72
CA TYR A 180 -4.03 8.77 12.73
C TYR A 180 -5.09 9.44 13.60
N PRO A 181 -4.77 9.78 14.86
CA PRO A 181 -5.70 10.50 15.73
C PRO A 181 -6.13 11.83 15.10
N MET A 182 -7.42 12.17 15.21
CA MET A 182 -7.96 13.45 14.72
C MET A 182 -7.19 14.67 15.25
N GLN A 183 -6.66 14.56 16.48
CA GLN A 183 -5.81 15.58 17.11
C GLN A 183 -4.53 15.87 16.32
N ASP A 184 -3.88 14.84 15.78
CA ASP A 184 -2.61 14.98 15.06
C ASP A 184 -2.88 15.55 13.66
N ILE A 185 -3.94 15.07 13.01
CA ILE A 185 -4.43 15.59 11.71
C ILE A 185 -4.73 17.09 11.82
N TRP A 186 -5.44 17.49 12.87
CA TRP A 186 -5.77 18.89 13.13
C TRP A 186 -4.53 19.73 13.45
N ALA A 187 -3.58 19.20 14.23
CA ALA A 187 -2.37 19.93 14.59
C ALA A 187 -1.47 20.24 13.38
N GLU A 188 -1.48 19.37 12.37
CA GLU A 188 -0.77 19.59 11.10
C GLU A 188 -1.50 20.58 10.18
N SER A 189 -2.83 20.64 10.28
CA SER A 189 -3.66 21.50 9.43
C SER A 189 -3.55 22.99 9.75
N LYS A 190 -3.74 23.82 8.73
CA LYS A 190 -3.71 25.29 8.79
C LYS A 190 -4.87 25.86 7.98
N TYR A 191 -5.10 27.16 8.08
CA TYR A 191 -6.12 27.86 7.29
C TYR A 191 -5.94 27.69 5.77
N ASN A 192 -4.70 27.47 5.29
CA ASN A 192 -4.34 27.26 3.89
C ASN A 192 -3.89 25.81 3.59
N VAL A 193 -4.05 24.90 4.54
CA VAL A 193 -3.72 23.47 4.37
C VAL A 193 -4.95 22.67 4.82
N PRO A 194 -5.91 22.44 3.90
CA PRO A 194 -7.14 21.73 4.21
C PRO A 194 -6.89 20.25 4.51
N ILE A 195 -7.89 19.61 5.09
CA ILE A 195 -7.89 18.17 5.38
C ILE A 195 -8.85 17.50 4.41
N LEU A 196 -8.40 16.46 3.72
CA LEU A 196 -9.19 15.66 2.79
C LEU A 196 -9.34 14.24 3.33
N PHE A 197 -10.56 13.81 3.57
CA PHE A 197 -10.89 12.40 3.78
C PHE A 197 -11.30 11.75 2.46
N LEU A 198 -10.47 10.81 2.00
CA LEU A 198 -10.82 9.92 0.89
C LEU A 198 -11.72 8.79 1.41
N LEU A 199 -12.99 8.83 1.03
CA LEU A 199 -14.00 7.94 1.56
C LEU A 199 -13.99 6.59 0.85
N SER A 200 -14.15 5.52 1.63
CA SER A 200 -14.63 4.23 1.12
C SER A 200 -16.17 4.22 1.18
N PRO A 201 -16.84 3.42 0.34
CA PRO A 201 -18.30 3.33 0.36
C PRO A 201 -18.84 3.06 1.78
N GLY A 202 -19.76 3.91 2.25
CA GLY A 202 -20.38 3.79 3.57
C GLY A 202 -19.59 4.38 4.75
N ALA A 203 -18.40 4.95 4.53
CA ALA A 203 -17.66 5.68 5.55
C ALA A 203 -17.92 7.20 5.46
N ASP A 204 -18.30 7.83 6.58
CA ASP A 204 -18.47 9.28 6.69
C ASP A 204 -17.85 9.79 8.02
N PRO A 205 -16.77 10.60 7.97
CA PRO A 205 -16.11 11.13 9.16
C PRO A 205 -16.82 12.34 9.78
N THR A 206 -17.91 12.85 9.19
CA THR A 206 -18.53 14.13 9.57
C THR A 206 -18.90 14.18 11.06
N SER A 207 -19.51 13.14 11.60
CA SER A 207 -19.87 13.10 13.03
C SER A 207 -18.64 13.18 13.94
N ALA A 208 -17.55 12.51 13.56
CA ALA A 208 -16.29 12.53 14.31
C ALA A 208 -15.61 13.90 14.25
N ILE A 209 -15.68 14.60 13.11
CA ILE A 209 -15.18 15.97 12.95
C ILE A 209 -16.01 16.93 13.83
N ASP A 210 -17.33 16.82 13.80
CA ASP A 210 -18.23 17.63 14.63
C ASP A 210 -17.96 17.44 16.13
N ASP A 211 -17.81 16.19 16.58
CA ASP A 211 -17.47 15.88 17.98
C ASP A 211 -16.11 16.46 18.38
N PHE A 212 -15.15 16.41 17.47
CA PHE A 212 -13.83 16.97 17.70
C PHE A 212 -13.86 18.50 17.73
N ALA A 213 -14.62 19.15 16.84
CA ALA A 213 -14.83 20.59 16.84
C ALA A 213 -15.49 21.08 18.13
N ARG A 214 -16.51 20.36 18.62
CA ARG A 214 -17.16 20.63 19.92
C ARG A 214 -16.15 20.59 21.06
N LYS A 215 -15.26 19.59 21.10
CA LYS A 215 -14.18 19.51 22.10
C LYS A 215 -13.20 20.70 22.00
N LYS A 216 -12.97 21.22 20.79
CA LYS A 216 -12.15 22.43 20.54
C LYS A 216 -12.93 23.74 20.70
N LYS A 217 -14.21 23.70 21.06
CA LYS A 217 -15.12 24.84 21.16
C LYS A 217 -15.19 25.65 19.85
N LYS A 218 -15.19 24.95 18.72
CA LYS A 218 -15.31 25.53 17.38
C LYS A 218 -16.70 25.29 16.80
N VAL A 219 -17.20 26.29 16.09
CA VAL A 219 -18.44 26.20 15.31
C VAL A 219 -18.12 25.54 13.98
N THR A 220 -19.01 24.66 13.52
CA THR A 220 -18.89 23.89 12.28
C THR A 220 -20.04 24.22 11.34
N GLU A 221 -19.73 24.69 10.14
CA GLU A 221 -20.66 24.82 9.03
C GLU A 221 -20.52 23.62 8.09
N LYS A 222 -21.63 22.96 7.76
CA LYS A 222 -21.64 21.75 6.94
C LYS A 222 -22.36 22.02 5.63
N VAL A 223 -21.70 21.72 4.51
CA VAL A 223 -22.29 21.86 3.18
C VAL A 223 -22.05 20.57 2.40
N SER A 224 -23.12 19.85 2.07
CA SER A 224 -23.02 18.72 1.15
C SER A 224 -23.01 19.23 -0.26
N MET A 225 -21.93 18.95 -1.00
CA MET A 225 -21.79 19.36 -2.38
C MET A 225 -22.77 18.61 -3.28
N GLY A 226 -23.21 19.30 -4.32
CA GLY A 226 -24.24 18.87 -5.26
C GLY A 226 -24.69 20.07 -6.09
N GLU A 227 -25.79 19.92 -6.82
CA GLU A 227 -26.33 21.00 -7.65
C GLU A 227 -26.78 22.19 -6.80
N GLY A 228 -26.27 23.39 -7.11
CA GLY A 228 -26.66 24.65 -6.46
C GLY A 228 -26.04 24.87 -5.06
N GLN A 229 -25.07 24.06 -4.65
CA GLN A 229 -24.43 24.14 -3.33
C GLN A 229 -23.17 25.00 -3.30
N GLU A 230 -22.76 25.56 -4.44
CA GLU A 230 -21.57 26.41 -4.56
C GLU A 230 -21.72 27.71 -3.77
N GLU A 231 -22.86 28.40 -3.89
CA GLU A 231 -23.12 29.65 -3.17
C GLU A 231 -23.19 29.47 -1.64
N PRO A 232 -23.93 28.49 -1.10
CA PRO A 232 -23.85 28.14 0.32
C PRO A 232 -22.42 27.86 0.80
N ALA A 233 -21.65 27.08 0.03
CA ALA A 233 -20.27 26.76 0.38
C ALA A 233 -19.38 28.02 0.43
N ARG A 234 -19.48 28.92 -0.55
CA ARG A 234 -18.73 30.20 -0.55
C ARG A 234 -19.05 31.05 0.68
N LYS A 235 -20.33 31.15 1.03
CA LYS A 235 -20.78 31.92 2.21
C LYS A 235 -20.25 31.32 3.51
N ALA A 236 -20.35 29.99 3.67
CA ALA A 236 -19.86 29.29 4.85
C ALA A 236 -18.34 29.47 5.02
N ILE A 237 -17.57 29.31 3.94
CA ILE A 237 -16.12 29.50 3.95
C ILE A 237 -15.76 30.93 4.35
N LYS A 238 -16.38 31.93 3.73
CA LYS A 238 -16.11 33.33 4.05
C LYS A 238 -16.41 33.67 5.51
N ALA A 239 -17.57 33.25 6.02
CA ALA A 239 -17.96 33.49 7.42
C ALA A 239 -17.01 32.80 8.41
N CYS A 240 -16.61 31.57 8.13
CA CYS A 240 -15.67 30.82 8.97
C CYS A 240 -14.24 31.36 8.90
N MET A 241 -13.83 31.91 7.76
CA MET A 241 -12.55 32.61 7.62
C MET A 241 -12.46 33.86 8.48
N GLU A 242 -13.57 34.57 8.69
CA GLU A 242 -13.63 35.77 9.55
C GLU A 242 -13.69 35.39 11.04
N THR A 243 -14.42 34.32 11.38
CA THR A 243 -14.71 33.94 12.78
C THR A 243 -13.80 32.85 13.36
N GLY A 244 -13.00 32.18 12.53
CA GLY A 244 -12.19 31.04 12.94
C GLY A 244 -12.98 29.74 13.15
N GLY A 245 -14.16 29.65 12.53
CA GLY A 245 -14.98 28.44 12.46
C GLY A 245 -14.41 27.39 11.51
N TRP A 246 -15.02 26.21 11.49
CA TRP A 246 -14.64 25.11 10.61
C TRP A 246 -15.72 24.89 9.56
N VAL A 247 -15.31 24.60 8.33
CA VAL A 247 -16.24 24.20 7.26
C VAL A 247 -15.99 22.75 6.90
N ILE A 248 -17.07 21.98 6.81
CA ILE A 248 -17.05 20.59 6.35
C ILE A 248 -17.78 20.54 5.01
N LEU A 249 -17.03 20.37 3.92
CA LEU A 249 -17.56 20.14 2.59
C LEU A 249 -17.73 18.63 2.40
N GLN A 250 -18.98 18.18 2.29
CA GLN A 250 -19.33 16.77 2.16
C GLN A 250 -19.52 16.38 0.70
N ASN A 251 -19.30 15.12 0.34
CA ASN A 251 -19.59 14.57 -0.99
C ASN A 251 -18.97 15.37 -2.16
N CYS A 252 -17.74 15.85 -2.01
CA CYS A 252 -17.12 16.77 -2.98
C CYS A 252 -16.92 16.18 -4.39
N GLN A 253 -17.02 14.87 -4.57
CA GLN A 253 -17.08 14.22 -5.87
C GLN A 253 -18.28 14.69 -6.72
N LEU A 254 -19.34 15.20 -6.08
CA LEU A 254 -20.53 15.76 -6.73
C LEU A 254 -20.36 17.24 -7.10
N GLY A 255 -19.30 17.91 -6.63
CA GLY A 255 -19.06 19.35 -6.77
C GLY A 255 -17.68 19.69 -7.32
N LEU A 256 -17.19 18.96 -8.32
CA LEU A 256 -15.81 19.06 -8.80
C LEU A 256 -15.42 20.47 -9.28
N LYS A 257 -16.34 21.20 -9.93
CA LYS A 257 -16.10 22.60 -10.33
C LYS A 257 -15.79 23.48 -9.14
N PHE A 258 -16.48 23.26 -8.02
CA PHE A 258 -16.23 23.99 -6.78
C PHE A 258 -14.91 23.58 -6.13
N MET A 259 -14.43 22.34 -6.33
CA MET A 259 -13.09 21.94 -5.89
C MET A 259 -12.00 22.68 -6.67
N GLU A 260 -12.20 22.96 -7.96
CA GLU A 260 -11.28 23.80 -8.75
C GLU A 260 -11.23 25.23 -8.19
N GLU A 261 -12.38 25.81 -7.83
CA GLU A 261 -12.42 27.11 -7.15
C GLU A 261 -11.76 27.07 -5.77
N THR A 262 -11.97 25.99 -5.02
CA THR A 262 -11.33 25.77 -3.72
C THR A 262 -9.81 25.71 -3.87
N GLU A 263 -9.29 25.09 -4.94
CA GLU A 263 -7.86 25.11 -5.25
C GLU A 263 -7.34 26.54 -5.41
N GLN A 264 -8.02 27.36 -6.22
CA GLN A 264 -7.63 28.75 -6.45
C GLN A 264 -7.67 29.57 -5.15
N LEU A 265 -8.66 29.33 -4.30
CA LEU A 265 -8.73 29.93 -2.97
C LEU A 265 -7.53 29.54 -2.11
N ILE A 266 -7.18 28.25 -2.02
CA ILE A 266 -6.03 27.82 -1.22
C ILE A 266 -4.71 28.37 -1.78
N ILE A 267 -4.59 28.50 -3.10
CA ILE A 267 -3.45 29.18 -3.73
C ILE A 267 -3.39 30.64 -3.29
N SER A 268 -4.50 31.39 -3.33
CA SER A 268 -4.51 32.80 -2.95
C SER A 268 -4.18 33.00 -1.47
N LEU A 269 -4.73 32.18 -0.57
CA LEU A 269 -4.41 32.24 0.87
C LEU A 269 -2.95 31.92 1.20
N SER A 270 -2.23 31.27 0.29
CA SER A 270 -0.82 30.97 0.45
C SER A 270 0.09 32.12 0.02
N ASN A 271 -0.45 33.14 -0.65
CA ASN A 271 0.30 34.33 -1.03
C ASN A 271 0.53 35.25 0.20
N PRO A 272 1.78 35.64 0.51
CA PRO A 272 2.09 36.55 1.61
C PRO A 272 1.35 37.89 1.58
N ASP A 273 1.01 38.38 0.39
CA ASP A 273 0.35 39.68 0.18
C ASP A 273 -1.17 39.64 0.40
N THR A 274 -1.74 38.44 0.57
CA THR A 274 -3.18 38.26 0.79
C THR A 274 -3.53 38.42 2.26
N GLN A 275 -4.63 39.13 2.54
CA GLN A 275 -5.14 39.25 3.90
C GLN A 275 -5.41 37.86 4.49
N LYS A 276 -4.71 37.54 5.58
CA LYS A 276 -4.82 36.23 6.20
C LYS A 276 -6.19 36.06 6.88
N PRO A 277 -6.84 34.90 6.72
CA PRO A 277 -8.04 34.57 7.47
C PRO A 277 -7.67 34.32 8.94
N HIS A 278 -8.69 34.13 9.76
CA HIS A 278 -8.53 33.75 11.15
C HIS A 278 -7.71 32.46 11.28
N GLU A 279 -6.71 32.45 12.17
CA GLU A 279 -5.72 31.37 12.25
C GLU A 279 -6.31 29.99 12.59
N ASP A 280 -7.41 29.97 13.35
CA ASP A 280 -8.16 28.76 13.69
C ASP A 280 -9.09 28.22 12.60
N PHE A 281 -9.28 28.95 11.49
CA PHE A 281 -10.10 28.47 10.37
C PHE A 281 -9.55 27.12 9.89
N ARG A 282 -10.44 26.15 9.69
CA ARG A 282 -10.11 24.85 9.10
C ARG A 282 -11.13 24.46 8.05
N LEU A 283 -10.63 23.96 6.94
CA LEU A 283 -11.44 23.40 5.87
C LEU A 283 -11.27 21.87 5.86
N TRP A 284 -12.38 21.18 6.04
CA TRP A 284 -12.50 19.73 6.01
C TRP A 284 -13.26 19.34 4.74
N ILE A 285 -12.71 18.41 3.97
CA ILE A 285 -13.23 17.99 2.69
C ILE A 285 -13.44 16.48 2.77
N THR A 286 -14.61 15.99 2.42
CA THR A 286 -14.86 14.55 2.27
C THR A 286 -15.18 14.26 0.81
N CYS A 287 -14.49 13.29 0.22
CA CYS A 287 -14.63 13.00 -1.21
C CYS A 287 -14.43 11.51 -1.46
N GLU A 288 -15.28 10.91 -2.29
CA GLU A 288 -14.93 9.64 -2.93
C GLU A 288 -13.83 9.86 -3.98
N PRO A 289 -12.96 8.88 -4.23
CA PRO A 289 -11.90 9.01 -5.23
C PRO A 289 -12.48 9.29 -6.62
N HIS A 290 -12.02 10.36 -7.25
CA HIS A 290 -12.53 10.78 -8.55
C HIS A 290 -11.42 11.30 -9.46
N ASN A 291 -11.34 10.81 -10.70
CA ASN A 291 -10.25 11.09 -11.65
C ASN A 291 -10.14 12.57 -12.06
N ARG A 292 -11.23 13.33 -11.94
CA ARG A 292 -11.26 14.78 -12.22
C ARG A 292 -11.11 15.65 -10.95
N PHE A 293 -10.78 15.06 -9.81
CA PHE A 293 -10.50 15.87 -8.62
C PHE A 293 -9.22 16.71 -8.86
N PRO A 294 -9.20 18.01 -8.51
CA PRO A 294 -8.09 18.89 -8.86
C PRO A 294 -6.76 18.44 -8.22
N LEU A 295 -5.75 18.20 -9.06
CA LEU A 295 -4.46 17.68 -8.62
C LEU A 295 -3.69 18.69 -7.75
N GLY A 296 -3.78 19.98 -8.05
CA GLY A 296 -3.11 21.00 -7.27
C GLY A 296 -3.69 21.11 -5.86
N LEU A 297 -5.02 20.96 -5.71
CA LEU A 297 -5.64 20.83 -4.40
C LEU A 297 -5.16 19.55 -3.70
N LEU A 298 -5.17 18.40 -4.38
CA LEU A 298 -4.74 17.11 -3.82
C LEU A 298 -3.28 17.12 -3.30
N GLN A 299 -2.42 17.96 -3.86
CA GLN A 299 -1.04 18.16 -3.41
C GLN A 299 -0.91 19.09 -2.20
N LYS A 300 -1.92 19.93 -1.93
CA LYS A 300 -1.92 20.93 -0.85
C LYS A 300 -2.77 20.54 0.36
N VAL A 301 -3.52 19.45 0.27
CA VAL A 301 -4.30 18.91 1.38
C VAL A 301 -3.52 17.86 2.15
N ILE A 302 -3.89 17.70 3.42
CA ILE A 302 -3.52 16.55 4.21
C ILE A 302 -4.56 15.46 3.92
N LYS A 303 -4.11 14.33 3.37
CA LYS A 303 -4.95 13.16 3.03
C LYS A 303 -5.19 12.25 4.22
#